data_AF-A0A9N6YWP6-F1
#
_entry.id   AF-A0A9N6YWP6-F1
#
_cell.length_a   1.000
_cell.length_b   1.000
_cell.length_c   1.000
_cell.angle_alpha   90.00
_cell.angle_beta   90.00
_cell.angle_gamma   90.00
#
_symmetry.space_group_name_H-M   'P 1'
#
loop_
_entity.id
_entity.type
_entity.pdbx_description
1 polymer ?
#
loop_
_entity_poly.entity_id
_entity_poly.type
_entity_poly.pdbx_seq_one_letter_code
_entity_poly.pdbx_strand_id
1 'polypeptide(L)'
;MIVPAIAVAGGLVGAGLAPTTGSLGLIAVWGYVFPPLVGYLTGEWAVGSRYSYPRMLGFAHGSARAELMGGLESVVEFALPLAVVLGTVGYGVGTTVRWGARRVSA
;
A
#
# COMPACT_ATOMS: atom_id res chain seq x y z
N MET A 1 4.21 -0.36 31.34
CA MET A 1 3.94 0.45 30.13
C MET A 1 5.14 0.61 29.21
N ILE A 2 6.39 0.66 29.71
CA ILE A 2 7.59 0.91 28.87
C ILE A 2 7.92 -0.27 27.92
N VAL A 3 7.89 -1.51 28.42
CA VAL A 3 8.23 -2.71 27.63
C VAL A 3 7.33 -2.90 26.39
N PRO A 4 5.98 -2.84 26.49
CA PRO A 4 5.13 -2.95 25.30
C PRO A 4 5.35 -1.80 24.30
N ALA A 5 5.64 -0.58 24.76
CA ALA A 5 5.93 0.53 23.86
C ALA A 5 7.22 0.32 23.03
N ILE A 6 8.28 -0.21 23.65
CA ILE A 6 9.53 -0.55 22.95
C ILE A 6 9.31 -1.68 21.94
N ALA A 7 8.52 -2.69 22.29
CA ALA A 7 8.18 -3.78 21.36
C ALA A 7 7.41 -3.26 20.14
N VAL A 8 6.43 -2.37 20.35
CA VAL A 8 5.68 -1.73 19.25
C VAL A 8 6.59 -0.86 18.39
N ALA A 9 7.44 -0.02 19.00
CA ALA A 9 8.38 0.82 18.26
C ALA A 9 9.40 0.00 17.46
N GLY A 10 9.92 -1.08 18.05
CA GLY A 10 10.81 -2.03 17.39
C GLY A 10 10.14 -2.76 16.23
N GLY A 11 8.87 -3.14 16.37
CA GLY A 11 8.08 -3.70 15.27
C GLY A 11 7.81 -2.68 14.16
N LEU A 12 7.50 -1.43 14.53
CA LEU A 12 7.21 -0.35 13.59
C LEU A 12 8.43 -0.02 12.72
N VAL A 13 9.60 0.16 13.33
CA VAL A 13 10.81 0.64 12.65
C VAL A 13 11.74 -0.49 12.25
N GLY A 14 12.00 -1.44 13.15
CA GLY A 14 13.01 -2.49 12.97
C GLY A 14 12.52 -3.73 12.22
N ALA A 15 11.23 -4.08 12.33
CA ALA A 15 10.66 -5.23 11.61
C ALA A 15 10.11 -4.88 10.23
N GLY A 16 10.31 -3.63 9.78
CA GLY A 16 10.00 -3.21 8.42
C GLY A 16 8.55 -2.74 8.19
N LEU A 17 7.69 -2.65 9.22
CA LEU A 17 6.30 -2.23 9.03
C LEU A 17 6.19 -0.82 8.45
N ALA A 18 6.93 0.16 9.00
CA ALA A 18 6.97 1.52 8.49
C ALA A 18 7.49 1.60 7.04
N PRO A 19 8.67 1.03 6.69
CA PRO A 19 9.14 1.08 5.30
C PRO A 19 8.24 0.30 4.33
N THR A 20 7.64 -0.83 4.73
CA THR A 20 6.70 -1.57 3.89
C THR A 20 5.41 -0.78 3.67
N THR A 21 4.81 -0.24 4.74
CA THR A 21 3.60 0.60 4.63
C THR A 21 3.86 1.83 3.77
N GLY A 22 5.00 2.50 3.99
CA GLY A 22 5.41 3.66 3.18
C GLY A 22 5.59 3.30 1.70
N SER A 23 6.24 2.18 1.41
CA SER A 23 6.47 1.73 0.02
C SER A 23 5.16 1.39 -0.69
N LEU A 24 4.26 0.65 -0.03
CA LEU A 24 2.94 0.33 -0.57
C LEU A 24 2.07 1.58 -0.73
N GLY A 25 2.16 2.51 0.23
CA GLY A 25 1.53 3.81 0.14
C GLY A 25 2.02 4.61 -1.05
N LEU A 26 3.33 4.64 -1.33
CA LEU A 26 3.88 5.31 -2.52
C LEU A 26 3.40 4.66 -3.83
N ILE A 27 3.36 3.33 -3.88
CA ILE A 27 2.81 2.60 -5.04
C ILE A 27 1.34 2.97 -5.24
N ALA A 28 0.55 3.03 -4.16
CA ALA A 28 -0.84 3.43 -4.22
C ALA A 28 -0.98 4.91 -4.64
N VAL A 29 -0.18 5.83 -4.10
CA VAL A 29 -0.19 7.24 -4.51
C VAL A 29 0.10 7.36 -6.02
N TRP A 30 1.08 6.59 -6.50
CA TRP A 30 1.41 6.56 -7.93
C TRP A 30 0.26 6.03 -8.80
N GLY A 31 -0.44 4.98 -8.38
CA GLY A 31 -1.52 4.38 -9.17
C GLY A 31 -2.86 5.12 -9.09
N TYR A 32 -3.19 5.67 -7.92
CA TYR A 32 -4.53 6.18 -7.62
C TYR A 32 -4.60 7.71 -7.56
N VAL A 33 -3.51 8.41 -7.21
CA VAL A 33 -3.51 9.86 -6.97
C VAL A 33 -2.77 10.63 -8.07
N PHE A 34 -1.64 10.11 -8.53
CA PHE A 34 -0.77 10.84 -9.47
C PHE A 34 -1.41 11.08 -10.85
N PRO A 35 -2.04 10.10 -11.54
CA PRO A 35 -2.67 10.33 -12.84
C PRO A 35 -3.80 11.39 -12.82
N PRO A 36 -4.77 11.36 -11.88
CA PRO A 36 -5.79 12.40 -11.81
C PRO A 36 -5.21 13.76 -11.40
N LEU A 37 -4.13 13.80 -10.60
CA LEU A 37 -3.44 15.06 -10.26
C LEU A 37 -2.82 15.71 -11.50
N VAL A 38 -2.09 14.95 -12.30
CA VAL A 38 -1.50 15.44 -13.55
C VAL A 38 -2.61 15.96 -14.47
N GLY A 39 -3.67 15.16 -14.68
CA GLY A 39 -4.80 15.57 -15.50
C GLY A 39 -5.53 16.81 -14.97
N TYR A 40 -5.64 16.96 -13.65
CA TYR A 40 -6.21 18.16 -13.03
C TYR A 40 -5.36 19.41 -13.29
N LEU A 41 -4.03 19.29 -13.16
CA LEU A 41 -3.10 20.40 -13.37
C LEU A 41 -2.96 20.80 -14.84
N THR A 42 -3.10 19.84 -15.77
CA THR A 42 -3.00 20.11 -17.22
C THR A 42 -4.33 20.50 -17.86
N GLY A 43 -5.44 20.41 -17.13
CA GLY A 43 -6.79 20.58 -17.69
C GLY A 43 -7.31 19.38 -18.49
N GLU A 44 -6.47 18.36 -18.70
CA GLU A 44 -6.78 17.14 -19.46
C GLU A 44 -7.20 16.00 -18.53
N TRP A 45 -8.02 16.30 -17.51
CA TRP A 45 -8.35 15.32 -16.46
C TRP A 45 -8.96 14.04 -17.02
N ALA A 46 -9.88 14.13 -17.98
CA ALA A 46 -10.54 12.95 -18.55
C ALA A 46 -9.53 11.98 -19.21
N VAL A 47 -8.48 12.51 -19.83
CA VAL A 47 -7.43 11.74 -20.49
C VAL A 47 -6.36 11.30 -19.50
N GLY A 48 -5.93 12.17 -18.58
CA GLY A 48 -4.90 11.88 -17.58
C GLY A 48 -5.31 10.84 -16.55
N SER A 49 -6.59 10.83 -16.15
CA SER A 49 -7.15 9.87 -15.20
C SER A 49 -7.53 8.52 -15.81
N ARG A 50 -7.50 8.35 -17.13
CA ARG A 50 -7.95 7.09 -17.79
C ARG A 50 -7.22 5.84 -17.31
N TYR A 51 -6.00 6.01 -16.79
CA TYR A 51 -5.14 4.94 -16.31
C TYR A 51 -5.13 4.82 -14.78
N SER A 52 -5.90 5.63 -14.06
CA SER A 52 -6.11 5.40 -12.63
C SER A 52 -7.25 4.41 -12.41
N TYR A 53 -7.14 3.66 -11.32
CA TYR A 53 -8.26 2.90 -10.79
C TYR A 53 -9.18 3.87 -10.03
N PRO A 54 -10.52 3.80 -10.17
CA PRO A 54 -11.32 2.75 -10.78
C PRO A 54 -11.71 2.98 -12.26
N ARG A 55 -11.17 3.99 -12.95
CA ARG A 55 -11.50 4.25 -14.37
C ARG A 55 -11.11 3.12 -15.31
N MET A 56 -10.02 2.42 -15.01
CA MET A 56 -9.65 1.20 -15.73
C MET A 56 -10.71 0.10 -15.64
N LEU A 57 -11.59 0.15 -14.63
CA LEU A 57 -12.74 -0.75 -14.49
C LEU A 57 -14.04 -0.19 -15.10
N GLY A 58 -13.97 0.93 -15.82
CA GLY A 58 -15.13 1.58 -16.43
C GLY A 58 -15.93 2.50 -15.50
N PHE A 59 -15.48 2.72 -14.26
CA PHE A 59 -16.11 3.64 -13.32
C PHE A 59 -15.35 4.98 -13.26
N ALA A 60 -16.00 6.07 -13.65
CA ALA A 60 -15.44 7.42 -13.58
C ALA A 60 -16.17 8.24 -12.52
N HIS A 61 -15.44 8.99 -11.69
CA HIS A 61 -16.10 9.95 -10.80
C HIS A 61 -16.52 11.18 -11.61
N GLY A 62 -17.52 11.92 -11.13
CA GLY A 62 -18.06 13.09 -11.84
C GLY A 62 -17.15 14.34 -11.84
N SER A 63 -16.03 14.34 -11.11
CA SER A 63 -15.10 15.47 -11.07
C SER A 63 -13.67 15.05 -10.72
N ALA A 64 -12.70 15.86 -11.15
CA ALA A 64 -11.28 15.65 -10.86
C ALA A 64 -10.96 15.64 -9.36
N ARG A 65 -11.62 16.53 -8.61
CA ARG A 65 -11.49 16.58 -7.15
C ARG A 65 -11.97 15.28 -6.49
N ALA A 66 -13.09 14.72 -6.95
CA ALA A 66 -13.61 13.48 -6.40
C ALA A 66 -12.65 12.30 -6.62
N GLU A 67 -11.98 12.24 -7.77
CA GLU A 67 -10.97 11.21 -8.05
C GLU A 67 -9.71 11.37 -7.21
N LEU A 68 -9.26 12.60 -7.02
CA LEU A 68 -8.13 12.88 -6.13
C LEU A 68 -8.43 12.46 -4.70
N MET A 69 -9.62 12.80 -4.19
CA MET A 69 -10.04 12.41 -2.84
C MET A 69 -10.19 10.89 -2.71
N GLY A 70 -10.86 10.23 -3.66
CA GLY A 70 -11.01 8.77 -3.65
C GLY A 70 -9.67 8.04 -3.79
N GLY A 71 -8.72 8.60 -4.55
CA GLY A 71 -7.37 8.06 -4.64
C GLY A 71 -6.60 8.16 -3.31
N LEU A 72 -6.70 9.30 -2.61
CA LEU A 72 -6.08 9.48 -1.30
C LEU A 72 -6.71 8.58 -0.24
N GLU A 73 -8.03 8.43 -0.26
CA GLU A 73 -8.76 7.50 0.61
C GLU A 73 -8.28 6.06 0.39
N SER A 74 -8.18 5.63 -0.87
CA SER A 74 -7.66 4.30 -1.23
C SER A 74 -6.24 4.06 -0.70
N VAL A 75 -5.35 5.06 -0.75
CA VAL A 75 -3.99 4.95 -0.21
C VAL A 75 -4.04 4.64 1.29
N VAL A 76 -4.85 5.38 2.05
CA VAL A 76 -4.96 5.21 3.50
C VAL A 76 -5.63 3.89 3.85
N GLU A 77 -6.69 3.51 3.11
CA GLU A 77 -7.43 2.28 3.32
C GLU A 77 -6.60 1.03 3.05
N PHE A 78 -5.75 1.03 2.02
CA PHE A 78 -5.03 -0.18 1.62
C PHE A 78 -3.59 -0.27 2.10
N ALA A 79 -2.86 0.83 2.26
CA ALA A 79 -1.40 0.77 2.49
C ALA A 79 -1.01 -0.01 3.75
N LEU A 80 -1.64 0.29 4.90
CA LEU A 80 -1.34 -0.38 6.16
C LEU A 80 -1.90 -1.81 6.21
N PRO A 81 -3.18 -2.08 5.87
CA PRO A 81 -3.68 -3.45 5.89
C PRO A 81 -2.91 -4.38 4.96
N LEU A 82 -2.54 -3.92 3.76
CA LEU A 82 -1.76 -4.73 2.83
C LEU A 82 -0.34 -4.98 3.36
N ALA A 83 0.28 -4.00 4.04
CA ALA A 83 1.57 -4.21 4.72
C ALA A 83 1.49 -5.30 5.80
N VAL A 84 0.41 -5.30 6.59
CA VAL A 84 0.16 -6.32 7.62
C VAL A 84 -0.05 -7.70 6.98
N VAL A 85 -0.86 -7.80 5.93
CA VAL A 85 -1.10 -9.06 5.21
C VAL A 85 0.20 -9.59 4.60
N LEU A 86 0.95 -8.76 3.87
CA LEU A 86 2.21 -9.19 3.27
C LEU A 86 3.26 -9.56 4.32
N GLY A 87 3.34 -8.80 5.42
CA GLY A 87 4.24 -9.09 6.53
C GLY A 87 3.91 -10.43 7.20
N THR A 88 2.63 -10.69 7.49
CA THR A 88 2.18 -11.94 8.11
C THR A 88 2.39 -13.15 7.19
N VAL A 89 2.05 -13.04 5.91
CA VAL A 89 2.29 -14.08 4.91
C VAL A 89 3.79 -14.34 4.76
N GLY A 90 4.60 -13.29 4.60
CA GLY A 90 6.05 -13.41 4.47
C GLY A 90 6.69 -14.09 5.68
N TYR A 91 6.25 -13.75 6.89
CA TYR A 91 6.70 -14.41 8.11
C TYR A 91 6.28 -15.88 8.16
N GLY A 92 5.03 -16.20 7.82
CA GLY A 92 4.53 -17.57 7.77
C GLY A 92 5.28 -18.44 6.75
N VAL A 93 5.55 -17.91 5.56
CA VAL A 93 6.35 -18.60 4.53
C VAL A 93 7.79 -18.81 5.03
N GLY A 94 8.44 -17.76 5.56
CA GLY A 94 9.82 -17.85 6.04
C GLY A 94 10.00 -18.85 7.18
N THR A 95 9.06 -18.90 8.13
CA THR A 95 9.08 -19.90 9.22
C THR A 95 8.89 -21.32 8.70
N THR A 96 7.98 -21.54 7.76
CA THR A 96 7.72 -22.86 7.16
C THR A 96 8.93 -23.36 6.36
N VAL A 97 9.52 -22.50 5.53
CA VAL A 97 10.74 -22.83 4.76
C VAL A 97 11.90 -23.16 5.70
N ARG A 98 12.12 -22.35 6.75
CA ARG A 98 13.18 -22.59 7.74
C ARG A 98 12.99 -23.92 8.46
N TRP A 99 11.75 -24.26 8.81
CA TRP A 99 11.43 -25.51 9.46
C TRP A 99 11.65 -26.72 8.54
N GLY A 100 11.22 -26.62 7.28
CA GLY A 100 11.46 -27.64 6.27
C GLY A 100 12.95 -27.88 6.02
N ALA A 101 13.74 -26.80 5.90
CA ALA A 101 15.19 -26.90 5.72
C ALA A 101 15.86 -27.68 6.87
N ARG A 102 15.48 -27.38 8.12
CA ARG A 102 16.01 -28.09 9.30
C ARG A 102 15.64 -29.58 9.35
N ARG A 103 14.47 -29.94 8.83
CA ARG A 103 14.01 -31.34 8.73
C ARG A 103 14.78 -32.15 7.71
N VAL A 104 15.30 -31.52 6.66
CA VAL A 104 16.10 -32.17 5.60
C VAL A 104 17.57 -32.27 5.98
N SER A 105 18.07 -31.34 6.82
CA SER A 105 19.46 -31.34 7.30
C SER A 105 19.70 -32.22 8.56
N ALA A 106 18.67 -32.90 9.07
CA ALA A 106 18.73 -33.80 10.22
C ALA A 106 18.53 -35.24 9.76
#